data_AF-A0A940WWA9-F1
#
_entry.id   AF-A0A940WWA9-F1
#
_cell.length_a   1.000
_cell.length_b   1.000
_cell.length_c   1.000
_cell.angle_alpha   90.00
_cell.angle_beta   90.00
_cell.angle_gamma   90.00
#
_symmetry.space_group_name_H-M   'P 1'
#
loop_
_entity.id
_entity.type
_entity.pdbx_description
1 polymer ?
#
loop_
_entity_poly.entity_id
_entity_poly.type
_entity_poly.pdbx_seq_one_letter_code
_entity_poly.pdbx_strand_id
1 'polypeptide(L)'
;MFVVSIIVMLCGLTVIFIGNKVRVSGKTTFIAGNHVTFHPQNEQKLAIRIGILLMVLGLETLLFPLVFHLISGIEGYHFAVVVFLHVFVVFILMIFDQVGI
;
A
#
# COMPACT_ATOMS: atom_id res chain seq x y z
N MET A 1 16.38 18.45 -7.41
CA MET A 1 16.10 16.99 -7.43
C MET A 1 16.19 16.37 -6.03
N PHE A 2 17.24 16.62 -5.24
CA PHE A 2 17.35 16.10 -3.86
C PHE A 2 16.14 16.38 -2.94
N VAL A 3 15.60 17.61 -2.97
CA VAL A 3 14.42 17.97 -2.16
C VAL A 3 13.21 17.10 -2.52
N VAL A 4 13.01 16.81 -3.81
CA VAL A 4 11.93 15.95 -4.29
C VAL A 4 12.12 14.52 -3.78
N SER A 5 13.34 13.99 -3.85
CA SER A 5 13.68 12.67 -3.31
C SER A 5 13.36 12.55 -1.81
N ILE A 6 13.71 13.57 -1.02
CA ILE A 6 13.40 13.61 0.42
C ILE A 6 11.89 13.61 0.66
N ILE A 7 11.13 14.40 -0.10
CA ILE A 7 9.66 14.44 0.01
C ILE A 7 9.07 13.06 -0.29
N VAL A 8 9.54 12.39 -1.35
CA VAL A 8 9.09 11.03 -1.69
C VAL A 8 9.41 10.04 -0.57
N MET A 9 10.60 10.11 0.03
CA MET A 9 10.98 9.27 1.18
C MET A 9 10.07 9.51 2.39
N LEU A 10 9.74 10.76 2.70
CA LEU A 10 8.81 11.13 3.78
C LEU A 10 7.39 10.62 3.51
N CYS A 11 6.94 10.67 2.25
CA CYS A 11 5.68 10.05 1.85
C CYS A 11 5.72 8.54 2.08
N GLY A 12 6.81 7.86 1.71
CA GLY A 12 7.01 6.43 1.99
C GLY A 12 6.91 6.10 3.47
N LEU A 13 7.58 6.86 4.34
CA LEU A 13 7.46 6.71 5.80
C LEU A 13 6.03 6.88 6.30
N THR A 14 5.30 7.85 5.76
CA THR A 14 3.90 8.10 6.13
C THR A 14 3.01 6.93 5.71
N VAL A 15 3.22 6.37 4.52
CA VAL A 15 2.48 5.19 4.05
C VAL A 15 2.78 3.97 4.92
N ILE A 16 4.04 3.74 5.32
CA ILE A 16 4.40 2.67 6.28
C ILE A 16 3.65 2.87 7.60
N PHE A 17 3.64 4.09 8.12
CA PHE A 17 2.96 4.41 9.37
C PHE A 17 1.44 4.13 9.28
N ILE A 18 0.80 4.54 8.18
CA ILE A 18 -0.62 4.26 7.92
C ILE A 18 -0.85 2.75 7.83
N GLY A 19 -0.02 2.01 7.09
CA GLY A 19 -0.13 0.55 6.98
C GLY A 19 -0.04 -0.15 8.34
N ASN A 20 0.88 0.28 9.19
CA ASN A 20 1.00 -0.23 10.56
C ASN A 20 -0.25 0.11 11.41
N LYS A 21 -0.77 1.34 11.30
CA LYS A 21 -2.00 1.74 12.00
C LYS A 21 -3.21 0.91 11.56
N VAL A 22 -3.36 0.64 10.26
CA VAL A 22 -4.41 -0.23 9.72
C VAL A 22 -4.26 -1.66 10.23
N ARG A 23 -3.04 -2.21 10.21
CA ARG A 23 -2.75 -3.55 10.73
C ARG A 23 -3.11 -3.69 12.20
N VAL A 24 -2.77 -2.69 13.02
CA VAL A 24 -3.02 -2.72 14.48
C VAL A 24 -4.46 -2.42 14.82
N SER A 25 -5.14 -1.54 14.08
CA SER A 25 -6.55 -1.21 14.33
C SER A 25 -7.47 -2.38 14.03
N GLY A 26 -7.09 -3.26 13.09
CA GLY A 26 -7.90 -4.40 12.67
C GLY A 26 -9.19 -3.98 11.97
N LYS A 27 -9.31 -2.72 11.56
CA LYS A 27 -10.51 -2.13 10.95
C LYS A 27 -10.28 -1.77 9.50
N THR A 28 -11.27 -2.01 8.65
CA THR A 28 -11.24 -1.68 7.21
C THR A 28 -12.11 -0.47 6.87
N THR A 29 -12.37 0.41 7.84
CA THR A 29 -13.19 1.63 7.67
C THR A 29 -12.66 2.62 6.64
N PHE A 30 -11.42 2.46 6.18
CA PHE A 30 -10.83 3.27 5.11
C PHE A 30 -11.24 2.81 3.71
N ILE A 31 -11.80 1.59 3.57
CA ILE A 31 -12.31 1.10 2.28
C ILE A 31 -13.58 1.88 1.95
N ALA A 32 -13.62 2.50 0.77
CA ALA A 32 -14.80 3.22 0.29
C ALA A 32 -15.99 2.25 0.19
N GLY A 33 -17.11 2.59 0.85
CA GLY A 33 -18.31 1.75 0.88
C GLY A 33 -18.29 0.60 1.91
N ASN A 34 -17.36 0.62 2.88
CA ASN A 34 -17.35 -0.33 4.00
C ASN A 34 -18.72 -0.32 4.74
N HIS A 35 -19.29 -1.50 4.98
CA HIS A 35 -20.63 -1.73 5.53
C HIS A 35 -21.83 -1.19 4.71
N VAL A 36 -21.60 -0.70 3.49
CA VAL A 36 -22.69 -0.30 2.58
C VAL A 36 -22.70 -1.19 1.35
N THR A 37 -21.58 -1.25 0.63
CA THR A 37 -21.42 -2.06 -0.58
C THR A 37 -20.46 -3.24 -0.37
N PHE A 38 -19.56 -3.16 0.60
CA PHE A 38 -18.62 -4.21 0.95
C PHE A 38 -18.74 -4.55 2.44
N HIS A 39 -18.96 -5.83 2.75
CA HIS A 39 -19.03 -6.34 4.12
C HIS A 39 -17.90 -7.35 4.32
N PRO A 40 -16.82 -6.98 5.04
CA PRO A 40 -15.70 -7.88 5.26
C PRO A 40 -16.17 -9.14 6.00
N GLN A 41 -15.82 -10.33 5.53
CA GLN A 41 -16.10 -11.57 6.26
C GLN A 41 -15.21 -11.69 7.49
N ASN A 42 -13.93 -11.32 7.35
CA ASN A 42 -12.98 -11.27 8.45
C ASN A 42 -12.20 -9.96 8.42
N GLU A 43 -12.83 -8.92 8.98
CA GLU A 43 -12.30 -7.56 9.00
C GLU A 43 -10.87 -7.49 9.56
N GLN A 44 -10.60 -8.23 10.65
CA GLN A 44 -9.27 -8.24 11.27
C GLN A 44 -8.21 -8.83 10.33
N LYS A 45 -8.49 -9.97 9.69
CA LYS A 45 -7.56 -10.63 8.77
C LYS A 45 -7.33 -9.77 7.53
N LEU A 46 -8.38 -9.17 6.98
CA LEU A 46 -8.30 -8.28 5.82
C LEU A 46 -7.51 -7.02 6.15
N ALA A 47 -7.75 -6.37 7.29
CA ALA A 47 -7.00 -5.22 7.74
C ALA A 47 -5.51 -5.53 7.95
N ILE A 48 -5.17 -6.70 8.49
CA ILE A 48 -3.76 -7.12 8.60
C ILE A 48 -3.12 -7.26 7.22
N ARG A 49 -3.78 -7.92 6.27
CA ARG A 49 -3.26 -8.12 4.91
C ARG A 49 -3.08 -6.80 4.16
N ILE A 50 -4.09 -5.93 4.20
CA ILE A 50 -4.00 -4.60 3.57
C ILE A 50 -2.95 -3.73 4.28
N GLY A 51 -2.87 -3.78 5.60
CA GLY A 51 -1.86 -3.05 6.36
C GLY A 51 -0.44 -3.48 5.98
N ILE A 52 -0.19 -4.78 5.79
CA ILE A 52 1.08 -5.30 5.28
C ILE A 52 1.36 -4.79 3.86
N LEU A 53 0.37 -4.87 2.97
CA LEU A 53 0.49 -4.38 1.60
C LEU A 53 0.85 -2.89 1.55
N LEU A 54 0.23 -2.06 2.39
CA LEU A 54 0.57 -0.64 2.51
C LEU A 54 1.99 -0.44 3.05
N MET A 55 2.42 -1.22 4.04
CA MET A 55 3.80 -1.14 4.54
C MET A 55 4.82 -1.50 3.45
N VAL A 56 4.54 -2.50 2.61
CA VAL A 56 5.40 -2.86 1.46
C VAL A 56 5.46 -1.71 0.46
N LEU A 57 4.32 -1.16 0.05
CA LEU A 57 4.26 0.02 -0.84
C LEU A 57 5.06 1.19 -0.27
N GLY A 58 4.93 1.47 1.03
CA GLY A 58 5.64 2.55 1.68
C GLY A 58 7.15 2.32 1.71
N LEU A 59 7.61 1.07 1.89
CA LEU A 59 9.01 0.69 1.81
C LEU A 59 9.56 0.87 0.39
N GLU A 60 8.83 0.42 -0.63
CA GLU A 60 9.20 0.62 -2.03
C GLU A 60 9.28 2.12 -2.38
N THR A 61 8.31 2.91 -1.92
CA THR A 61 8.30 4.37 -2.10
C THR A 61 9.51 5.03 -1.44
N LEU A 62 9.86 4.58 -0.23
CA LEU A 62 11.01 5.08 0.51
C LEU A 62 12.33 4.76 -0.19
N LEU A 63 12.46 3.56 -0.74
CA LEU A 63 13.67 3.11 -1.42
C LEU A 63 13.76 3.60 -2.87
N PHE A 64 12.65 4.00 -3.49
CA PHE A 64 12.59 4.36 -4.90
C PHE A 64 13.61 5.44 -5.30
N PRO A 65 13.78 6.56 -4.57
CA PRO A 65 14.77 7.56 -4.94
C PRO A 65 16.22 7.02 -4.93
N LEU A 66 16.54 6.09 -4.03
CA LEU A 66 17.84 5.44 -3.99
C LEU A 66 18.04 4.55 -5.23
N VAL A 67 17.04 3.74 -5.56
CA VAL A 67 17.06 2.86 -6.74
C VAL A 67 17.16 3.67 -8.04
N PHE A 68 16.37 4.75 -8.13
CA PHE A 68 16.36 5.68 -9.26
C PHE A 68 17.74 6.31 -9.53
N HIS A 69 18.50 6.61 -8.48
CA HIS A 69 19.85 7.18 -8.63
C HIS A 69 20.96 6.14 -8.87
N LEU A 70 20.80 4.90 -8.38
CA LEU A 70 21.83 3.87 -8.47
C LEU A 70 21.76 3.02 -9.74
N ILE A 71 20.57 2.85 -10.32
CA ILE A 71 20.35 1.95 -11.46
C ILE A 71 19.99 2.77 -12.70
N SER A 72 20.87 2.76 -13.70
CA SER A 72 20.59 3.38 -15.00
C SER A 72 19.41 2.68 -15.69
N GLY A 73 18.48 3.47 -16.24
CA GLY A 73 17.29 2.98 -16.94
C GLY A 73 16.02 2.87 -16.08
N ILE A 74 16.12 3.09 -14.76
CA ILE A 74 14.92 3.24 -13.92
C ILE A 74 14.35 4.64 -14.07
N GLU A 75 13.10 4.70 -14.50
CA GLU A 75 12.32 5.92 -14.67
C GLU A 75 11.07 5.92 -13.78
N GLY A 76 10.47 7.09 -13.57
CA GLY A 76 9.28 7.27 -12.72
C GLY A 76 8.08 6.42 -13.14
N TYR A 77 7.93 6.10 -14.43
CA TYR A 77 6.82 5.25 -14.89
C TYR A 77 6.92 3.81 -14.36
N HIS A 78 8.11 3.29 -14.11
CA HIS A 78 8.30 1.95 -13.52
C HIS A 78 7.71 1.91 -12.11
N PHE A 79 7.92 2.97 -11.33
CA PHE A 79 7.31 3.09 -10.01
C PHE A 79 5.78 3.21 -10.09
N ALA A 80 5.26 3.95 -11.07
CA ALA A 80 3.82 4.03 -11.30
C ALA A 80 3.20 2.64 -11.56
N VAL A 81 3.88 1.77 -12.31
CA VAL A 81 3.44 0.37 -12.53
C VAL A 81 3.41 -0.40 -11.21
N VAL A 82 4.42 -0.25 -10.35
CA VAL A 82 4.46 -0.92 -9.04
C VAL A 82 3.32 -0.46 -8.13
N VAL A 83 3.04 0.85 -8.08
CA VAL A 83 1.90 1.41 -7.34
C VAL A 83 0.58 0.85 -7.88
N PHE A 84 0.44 0.78 -9.20
CA PHE A 84 -0.75 0.23 -9.84
C PHE A 84 -0.96 -1.25 -9.47
N LEU A 85 0.10 -2.07 -9.46
CA LEU A 85 0.04 -3.46 -9.01
C LEU A 85 -0.46 -3.57 -7.56
N HIS A 86 -0.05 -2.68 -6.66
CA HIS A 86 -0.56 -2.66 -5.28
C HIS A 86 -2.07 -2.44 -5.24
N VAL A 87 -2.60 -1.55 -6.08
CA VAL A 87 -4.05 -1.34 -6.21
C VAL A 87 -4.77 -2.62 -6.66
N PHE A 88 -4.21 -3.36 -7.63
CA PHE A 88 -4.76 -4.66 -8.03
C PHE A 88 -4.74 -5.67 -6.89
N VAL A 89 -3.65 -5.73 -6.13
CA VAL A 89 -3.56 -6.65 -4.99
C VAL A 89 -4.60 -6.32 -3.92
N VAL A 90 -4.92 -5.04 -3.68
CA VAL A 90 -6.04 -4.68 -2.78
C VAL A 90 -7.35 -5.29 -3.26
N PHE A 91 -7.68 -5.17 -4.55
CA PHE A 91 -8.91 -5.77 -5.09
C PHE A 91 -8.93 -7.29 -4.96
N ILE A 92 -7.80 -7.96 -5.22
CA ILE A 92 -7.67 -9.41 -5.03
C ILE A 92 -7.90 -9.80 -3.57
N LEU A 93 -7.31 -9.06 -2.63
CA LEU A 93 -7.49 -9.30 -1.19
C LEU A 93 -8.95 -9.13 -0.75
N MET A 94 -9.65 -8.15 -1.31
CA MET A 94 -11.08 -7.97 -1.07
C MET A 94 -11.90 -9.15 -1.62
N ILE A 95 -11.60 -9.64 -2.83
CA ILE A 95 -12.26 -10.81 -3.40
C ILE A 95 -12.00 -12.05 -2.54
N PHE A 96 -10.75 -12.27 -2.12
CA PHE A 96 -10.38 -13.40 -1.25
C PHE A 96 -11.15 -13.39 0.07
N ASP A 97 -11.29 -12.22 0.69
CA ASP A 97 -12.13 -12.09 1.88
C ASP A 97 -13.60 -12.46 1.60
N GLN A 98 -14.16 -12.10 0.45
CA GLN A 98 -15.54 -12.46 0.08
C GLN A 98 -15.73 -13.95 -0.26
N VAL A 99 -14.68 -14.67 -0.66
CA VAL A 99 -14.73 -16.13 -0.85
C VAL A 99 -14.28 -16.91 0.38
N GLY A 100 -14.03 -16.23 1.51
CA GLY A 100 -13.67 -16.84 2.80
C GLY A 100 -12.21 -17.30 2.92
N ILE A 101 -11.31 -16.80 2.06
CA ILE A 101 -9.88 -17.12 2.02
C ILE A 101 -9.05 -16.04 2.72
#